data_AF-A0A455U3V3-F1
#
_entry.id   AF-A0A455U3V3-F1
#
_cell.length_a   1.000
_cell.length_b   1.000
_cell.length_c   1.000
_cell.angle_alpha   90.00
_cell.angle_beta   90.00
_cell.angle_gamma   90.00
#
_symmetry.space_group_name_H-M   'P 1'
#
loop_
_entity.id
_entity.type
_entity.pdbx_description
1 polymer ?
#
loop_
_entity_poly.entity_id
_entity_poly.type
_entity_poly.pdbx_seq_one_letter_code
_entity_poly.pdbx_strand_id
1 'polypeptide(L)' 'MKRGSRQRYLAIIDSLYAQGAQAVILGCTEIAMLVSQQDTAVPLYDTTALHAQKAVAWALTDSSS' A
#
# COMPACT_ATOMS: atom_id res chain seq x y z
N MET A 1 -11.06 18.31 -3.73
CA MET A 1 -10.16 17.45 -2.94
C MET A 1 -8.72 17.91 -3.15
N LYS A 2 -7.94 18.08 -2.08
CA LYS A 2 -6.74 18.96 -2.04
C LYS A 2 -5.49 18.25 -2.58
N ARG A 3 -4.95 18.69 -3.72
CA ARG A 3 -3.63 18.27 -4.28
C ARG A 3 -2.50 18.24 -3.24
N GLY A 4 -2.56 19.11 -2.22
CA GLY A 4 -1.57 19.18 -1.15
C GLY A 4 -1.51 17.96 -0.21
N SER A 5 -2.53 17.09 -0.15
CA SER A 5 -2.44 15.89 0.68
C SER A 5 -1.53 14.84 0.06
N ARG A 6 -1.68 14.52 -1.23
CA ARG A 6 -0.81 13.55 -1.94
C ARG A 6 0.66 13.97 -1.88
N GLN A 7 0.95 15.24 -2.15
CA GLN A 7 2.32 15.77 -2.12
C GLN A 7 2.99 15.58 -0.75
N ARG A 8 2.24 15.76 0.35
CA ARG A 8 2.75 15.55 1.70
C ARG A 8 3.06 14.09 1.98
N TYR A 9 2.19 13.16 1.56
CA TYR A 9 2.46 11.74 1.71
C TYR A 9 3.70 11.31 0.93
N LEU A 10 3.87 11.78 -0.30
CA LEU A 10 5.09 11.51 -1.08
C LEU A 10 6.35 12.04 -0.39
N ALA A 11 6.32 13.28 0.12
CA ALA A 11 7.46 13.84 0.86
C ALA A 11 7.81 13.03 2.13
N ILE A 12 6.80 12.49 2.82
CA ILE A 12 7.02 11.60 3.97
C ILE A 12 7.63 10.29 3.52
N ILE A 13 7.12 9.67 2.45
CA ILE A 13 7.64 8.42 1.88
C ILE A 13 9.11 8.58 1.48
N ASP A 14 9.45 9.66 0.77
CA ASP A 14 10.82 9.95 0.34
C ASP A 14 11.76 10.17 1.54
N SER A 15 11.29 10.89 2.57
CA SER A 15 12.05 11.10 3.80
C SER A 15 12.32 9.80 4.56
N LEU A 16 11.34 8.90 4.65
CA LEU A 16 11.50 7.59 5.28
C LEU A 16 12.45 6.70 4.48
N TYR A 17 12.37 6.73 3.15
CA TYR A 17 13.27 6.00 2.28
C TYR A 17 14.72 6.47 2.44
N ALA A 18 14.94 7.80 2.51
CA ALA A 18 16.25 8.38 2.79
C ALA A 18 16.81 7.98 4.16
N GLN A 19 15.95 7.63 5.12
CA GLN A 19 16.33 7.11 6.43
C GLN A 19 16.59 5.59 6.43
N GLY A 20 16.49 4.92 5.28
CA GLY A 20 16.76 3.49 5.12
C GLY A 20 15.54 2.59 5.13
N ALA A 21 14.32 3.14 5.14
CA ALA A 21 13.12 2.34 4.94
C ALA A 21 13.14 1.72 3.54
N GLN A 22 12.94 0.40 3.45
CA GLN A 22 13.02 -0.32 2.17
C GLN A 22 11.66 -0.38 1.45
N ALA A 23 10.58 -0.13 2.18
CA ALA A 23 9.22 -0.15 1.68
C ALA A 23 8.27 0.59 2.63
N VAL A 24 7.06 0.89 2.16
CA VAL A 24 6.00 1.53 2.93
C VAL A 24 4.75 0.66 2.92
N ILE A 25 4.19 0.42 4.11
CA ILE A 25 2.91 -0.29 4.26
C ILE A 25 1.76 0.72 4.21
N LEU A 26 0.80 0.47 3.33
CA LEU A 26 -0.44 1.25 3.24
C LEU A 26 -1.42 0.72 4.29
N GLY A 27 -1.37 1.31 5.49
CA GLY A 27 -2.12 0.84 6.66
C GLY A 27 -3.57 1.33 6.76
N CYS A 28 -4.01 2.25 5.89
CA CYS A 28 -5.35 2.80 5.87
C CYS A 28 -5.90 2.76 4.43
N THR A 29 -7.17 2.44 4.26
CA THR A 29 -7.80 2.36 2.93
C THR A 29 -7.80 3.71 2.22
N GLU A 30 -7.87 4.82 2.96
CA GLU A 30 -7.85 6.18 2.41
C GLU A 30 -6.48 6.58 1.85
N ILE A 31 -5.39 6.02 2.39
CA ILE A 31 -4.02 6.27 1.90
C ILE A 31 -3.81 5.54 0.57
N ALA A 32 -4.33 4.32 0.44
CA ALA A 32 -4.28 3.55 -0.80
C ALA A 32 -5.03 4.22 -1.96
N MET A 33 -6.06 5.03 -1.67
CA MET A 33 -6.74 5.85 -2.69
C MET A 33 -5.96 7.12 -3.08
N LEU A 34 -4.97 7.54 -2.27
CA LEU A 34 -4.24 8.80 -2.45
C LEU A 34 -2.88 8.62 -3.14
N VAL A 35 -2.21 7.50 -2.87
CA VAL A 35 -0.86 7.19 -3.36
C VAL A 35 -0.84 5.78 -3.93
N SER A 36 -0.23 5.64 -5.09
CA SER A 36 -0.11 4.40 -5.85
C SER A 36 1.35 4.15 -6.25
N GLN A 37 1.69 2.92 -6.62
CA GLN A 37 3.08 2.54 -6.93
C GLN A 37 3.69 3.36 -8.09
N GLN A 38 2.88 3.88 -8.99
CA GLN A 38 3.30 4.79 -10.07
C GLN A 38 3.72 6.19 -9.58
N ASP A 39 3.41 6.55 -8.32
CA ASP A 39 3.68 7.87 -7.76
C ASP A 39 5.05 7.98 -7.05
N THR A 40 5.71 6.85 -6.78
CA THR A 40 6.99 6.78 -6.06
C THR A 40 7.79 5.55 -6.47
N ALA A 41 9.12 5.64 -6.41
CA ALA A 41 10.01 4.50 -6.62
C ALA A 41 10.09 3.57 -5.39
N VAL A 42 9.58 4.00 -4.24
CA VAL A 42 9.58 3.20 -3.01
C VAL A 42 8.52 2.09 -3.12
N PRO A 43 8.86 0.83 -2.84
CA PRO A 43 7.87 -0.25 -2.81
C PRO A 43 6.74 0.02 -1.83
N LEU A 44 5.50 -0.10 -2.30
CA LEU A 44 4.29 0.07 -1.50
C LEU A 44 3.59 -1.28 -1.30
N TYR A 45 3.24 -1.62 -0.07
CA TYR A 45 2.52 -2.84 0.27
C TYR A 45 1.15 -2.52 0.85
N ASP A 46 0.10 -2.83 0.09
CA ASP A 46 -1.27 -2.85 0.60
C ASP A 46 -1.52 -4.18 1.32
N THR A 47 -1.36 -4.14 2.64
CA THR A 47 -1.61 -5.32 3.49
C THR A 47 -3.07 -5.75 3.46
N THR A 48 -4.01 -4.83 3.22
CA THR A 48 -5.44 -5.15 3.12
C THR A 48 -5.70 -5.99 1.86
N ALA A 49 -5.16 -5.56 0.72
CA ALA A 49 -5.27 -6.30 -0.53
C ALA A 49 -4.62 -7.69 -0.42
N LEU A 50 -3.43 -7.78 0.18
CA LEU A 50 -2.72 -9.04 0.39
C LEU A 50 -3.51 -10.01 1.28
N HIS A 51 -4.08 -9.53 2.40
CA HIS A 51 -4.91 -10.36 3.28
C HIS A 51 -6.20 -10.80 2.59
N ALA A 52 -6.87 -9.91 1.87
CA ALA A 52 -8.09 -10.25 1.13
C ALA A 52 -7.84 -11.32 0.07
N GLN A 53 -6.76 -11.20 -0.72
CA GLN A 53 -6.36 -12.21 -1.71
C GLN A 53 -6.11 -13.57 -1.05
N LYS A 54 -5.41 -13.59 0.10
CA LYS A 54 -5.13 -14.84 0.81
C LYS A 54 -6.40 -15.48 1.39
N ALA A 55 -7.33 -14.67 1.90
CA ALA A 55 -8.62 -15.14 2.39
C ALA A 55 -9.46 -15.78 1.26
N VAL A 56 -9.51 -15.15 0.08
CA VAL A 56 -10.19 -15.70 -1.10
C VAL A 56 -9.55 -17.01 -1.55
N ALA A 57 -8.22 -17.05 -1.65
CA ALA A 57 -7.50 -18.27 -2.04
C ALA A 57 -7.79 -19.43 -1.08
N TRP A 58 -7.83 -19.15 0.23
CA TRP A 58 -8.17 -20.15 1.23
C TRP A 58 -9.60 -20.67 1.05
N ALA A 59 -10.60 -19.78 0.90
CA ALA A 59 -12.00 -20.18 0.68
C ALA A 59 -12.20 -21.04 -0.58
N LEU A 60 -11.43 -20.78 -1.64
CA LEU A 60 -11.46 -21.58 -2.88
C LEU A 60 -10.72 -22.92 -2.77
N THR A 61 -9.79 -23.06 -1.81
CA THR A 61 -9.07 -24.33 -1.59
C THR A 61 -9.97 -25.35 -0.87
N ASP A 62 -10.87 -24.90 0.00
CA ASP A 62 -11.83 -25.77 0.72
C ASP A 62 -12.99 -26.30 -0.15
N SER A 63 -13.13 -25.86 -1.40
CA SER A 63 -14.22 -26.27 -2.31
C SER A 63 -13.80 -27.30 -3.37
N SER A 64 -12.59 -27.88 -3.28
CA SER A 64 -12.04 -28.84 -4.25
C SER A 64 -11.61 -30.18 -3.64
N SER A 65 -12.29 -30.66 -2.58
CA SER A 65 -12.20 -32.05 -2.09
C SER A 65 -13.57 -32.71 -2.04
#